data_AF-X1UDN8-F1
#
_entry.id   AF-X1UDN8-F1
#
_cell.length_a   1.000
_cell.length_b   1.000
_cell.length_c   1.000
_cell.angle_alpha   90.00
_cell.angle_beta   90.00
_cell.angle_gamma   90.00
#
_symmetry.space_group_name_H-M   'P 1'
#
loop_
_entity.id
_entity.type
_entity.pdbx_description
1 polymer ?
#
loop_
_entity_poly.entity_id
_entity_poly.type
_entity_poly.pdbx_seq_one_letter_code
_entity_poly.pdbx_strand_id
1 'polypeptide(L)'
;MKLIKNIFACFCLTFIHSVAGQAQDPQHEGISQRSWTAKKELSDTLTKRGPEFNYYEENVPAFELPDPLIMVDGIAVTGPGTWKLKRRPEILELFRKFVYGRTPIERPEDLSFDVFDVDREALGGKAIRKQVRVSFTGKKEGPSMDILIYLPNHVKKPVPLFLGLNFQGNQTIHSDPAIRITTSL
;
A
#
# COMPACT_ATOMS: atom_id res chain seq x y z
N MET A 1 13.48 -9.58 -44.89
CA MET A 1 13.49 -8.44 -43.94
C MET A 1 13.50 -9.04 -42.54
N LYS A 2 14.52 -8.71 -41.73
CA LYS A 2 15.07 -9.56 -40.67
C LYS A 2 14.12 -9.87 -39.50
N LEU A 3 14.06 -11.16 -39.16
CA LEU A 3 13.78 -11.76 -37.86
C LEU A 3 14.77 -11.25 -36.79
N ILE A 4 14.38 -11.25 -35.50
CA ILE A 4 15.07 -11.95 -34.38
C ILE A 4 14.50 -11.48 -33.02
N LYS A 5 14.06 -12.48 -32.24
CA LYS A 5 13.79 -12.46 -30.79
C LYS A 5 15.10 -12.22 -30.03
N ASN A 6 15.15 -11.35 -29.03
CA ASN A 6 16.29 -11.30 -28.09
C ASN A 6 15.82 -11.35 -26.64
N ILE A 7 15.77 -12.59 -26.15
CA ILE A 7 16.17 -12.98 -24.79
C ILE A 7 17.71 -13.07 -24.84
N PHE A 8 18.44 -12.46 -23.90
CA PHE A 8 19.49 -13.15 -23.15
C PHE A 8 20.07 -12.27 -22.04
N ALA A 9 20.17 -12.89 -20.86
CA ALA A 9 20.78 -12.39 -19.65
C ALA A 9 22.29 -12.16 -19.81
N CYS A 10 22.78 -11.15 -19.11
CA CYS A 10 24.20 -10.85 -18.96
C CYS A 10 24.80 -11.80 -17.91
N PHE A 11 25.74 -12.66 -18.32
CA PHE A 11 26.55 -13.52 -17.44
C PHE A 11 27.94 -12.87 -17.31
N CYS A 12 28.26 -12.34 -16.13
CA CYS A 12 29.65 -12.03 -15.77
C CYS A 12 30.24 -13.24 -15.02
N LEU A 13 31.21 -13.91 -15.64
CA LEU A 13 32.08 -14.87 -14.96
C LEU A 13 33.16 -14.14 -14.18
N THR A 14 33.24 -14.37 -12.87
CA THR A 14 34.48 -14.26 -12.10
C THR A 14 34.63 -15.49 -11.21
N PHE A 15 35.63 -16.31 -11.52
CA PHE A 15 36.11 -17.44 -10.73
C PHE A 15 36.93 -16.91 -9.53
N ILE A 16 36.56 -17.24 -8.30
CA ILE A 16 37.46 -17.16 -7.13
C ILE A 16 37.33 -18.45 -6.33
N HIS A 17 38.49 -18.97 -5.90
CA HIS A 17 38.71 -20.26 -5.26
C HIS A 17 38.00 -20.43 -3.90
N SER A 18 37.68 -21.70 -3.65
CA SER A 18 37.15 -22.30 -2.42
C SER A 18 37.94 -21.93 -1.15
N VAL A 19 37.23 -21.45 -0.12
CA VAL A 19 37.57 -21.68 1.30
C VAL A 19 36.32 -22.27 1.96
N ALA A 20 36.46 -23.50 2.41
CA ALA A 20 35.45 -24.23 3.18
C ALA A 20 35.27 -23.59 4.56
N GLY A 21 34.08 -23.05 4.81
CA GLY A 21 33.57 -22.71 6.12
C GLY A 21 32.09 -23.09 6.16
N GLN A 22 31.78 -24.26 6.70
CA GLN A 22 30.42 -24.75 6.82
C GLN A 22 29.64 -23.91 7.85
N ALA A 23 28.79 -23.02 7.36
CA ALA A 23 27.58 -22.60 8.05
C ALA A 23 26.40 -23.08 7.18
N GLN A 24 25.92 -24.29 7.45
CA GLN A 24 24.71 -24.82 6.83
C GLN A 24 23.51 -24.12 7.47
N ASP A 25 22.91 -23.18 6.75
CA ASP A 25 21.52 -22.76 6.97
C ASP A 25 20.61 -23.83 6.35
N PRO A 26 19.94 -24.67 7.15
CA PRO A 26 19.26 -25.84 6.62
C PRO A 26 17.81 -25.52 6.26
N GLN A 27 17.55 -24.53 5.39
CA GLN A 27 16.22 -24.32 4.80
C GLN A 27 16.28 -23.83 3.34
N HIS A 28 16.89 -24.63 2.47
CA HIS A 28 16.62 -24.56 1.02
C HIS A 28 16.35 -25.95 0.46
N GLU A 29 15.27 -26.58 0.94
CA GLU A 29 14.63 -27.72 0.28
C GLU A 29 13.24 -27.31 -0.22
N GLY A 30 13.04 -27.41 -1.53
CA GLY A 30 11.77 -27.49 -2.27
C GLY A 30 10.55 -26.75 -1.72
N ILE A 31 10.12 -25.69 -2.42
CA ILE A 31 8.72 -25.22 -2.36
C ILE A 31 7.86 -26.28 -3.07
N SER A 32 7.62 -27.40 -2.38
CA SER A 32 6.82 -28.53 -2.81
C SER A 32 5.69 -28.72 -1.80
N GLN A 33 4.47 -28.38 -2.24
CA GLN A 33 3.19 -28.89 -1.74
C GLN A 33 2.90 -28.90 -0.22
N ARG A 34 3.47 -27.99 0.57
CA ARG A 34 2.92 -27.75 1.92
C ARG A 34 1.78 -26.75 1.81
N SER A 35 0.55 -27.26 1.76
CA SER A 35 -0.62 -26.45 2.09
C SER A 35 -0.37 -25.83 3.47
N TRP A 36 -0.58 -24.52 3.58
CA TRP A 36 -0.48 -23.84 4.86
C TRP A 36 -1.49 -24.47 5.84
N THR A 37 -1.06 -24.75 7.07
CA THR A 37 -1.93 -25.25 8.15
C THR A 37 -1.72 -24.36 9.37
N ALA A 38 -2.81 -23.83 9.92
CA ALA A 38 -2.78 -23.04 11.15
C ALA A 38 -2.22 -23.89 12.31
N LYS A 39 -1.41 -23.26 13.18
CA LYS A 39 -0.95 -23.91 14.41
C LYS A 39 -2.12 -23.97 15.40
N LYS A 40 -2.62 -25.17 15.68
CA LYS A 40 -3.78 -25.37 16.55
C LYS A 40 -3.61 -24.76 17.95
N GLU A 41 -2.42 -24.88 18.55
CA GLU A 41 -2.15 -24.30 19.88
C GLU A 41 -2.31 -22.78 19.90
N LEU A 42 -1.99 -22.11 18.80
CA LEU A 42 -2.17 -20.68 18.65
C LEU A 42 -3.65 -20.35 18.58
N SER A 43 -4.42 -21.05 17.73
CA SER A 43 -5.88 -20.89 17.64
C SER A 43 -6.55 -21.10 19.00
N ASP A 44 -6.22 -22.18 19.72
CA ASP A 44 -6.73 -22.47 21.06
C ASP A 44 -6.41 -21.35 22.06
N THR A 45 -5.20 -20.81 22.02
CA THR A 45 -4.78 -19.72 22.90
C THR A 45 -5.55 -18.43 22.59
N LEU A 46 -5.75 -18.12 21.31
CA LEU A 46 -6.47 -16.93 20.88
C LEU A 46 -7.97 -17.02 21.17
N THR A 47 -8.60 -18.18 20.93
CA THR A 47 -9.99 -18.44 21.31
C THR A 47 -10.21 -18.29 22.82
N LYS A 48 -9.26 -18.72 23.65
CA LYS A 48 -9.35 -18.49 25.11
C LYS A 48 -9.25 -17.02 25.50
N ARG A 49 -8.48 -16.22 24.76
CA ARG A 49 -8.27 -14.79 25.04
C ARG A 49 -9.43 -13.92 24.56
N GLY A 50 -10.04 -14.27 23.44
CA GLY A 50 -11.18 -13.57 22.85
C GLY A 50 -12.18 -14.60 22.32
N PRO A 51 -13.05 -15.15 23.19
CA PRO A 51 -14.01 -16.20 22.82
C PRO A 51 -15.06 -15.76 21.80
N GLU A 52 -15.20 -14.45 21.58
CA GLU A 52 -16.07 -13.85 20.57
C GLU A 52 -15.55 -14.00 19.13
N PHE A 53 -14.26 -14.29 18.94
CA PHE A 53 -13.66 -14.41 17.61
C PHE A 53 -13.58 -15.87 17.16
N ASN A 54 -13.94 -16.09 15.89
CA ASN A 54 -13.75 -17.39 15.27
C ASN A 54 -12.34 -17.53 14.66
N TYR A 55 -11.56 -18.50 15.17
CA TYR A 55 -10.22 -18.85 14.67
C TYR A 55 -10.17 -20.19 13.92
N TYR A 56 -11.31 -20.85 13.78
CA TYR A 56 -11.44 -22.20 13.23
C TYR A 56 -12.26 -22.17 11.94
N GLU A 57 -11.69 -22.69 10.85
CA GLU A 57 -12.33 -22.69 9.53
C GLU A 57 -13.63 -23.50 9.54
N GLU A 58 -13.65 -24.61 10.29
CA GLU A 58 -14.83 -25.45 10.46
C GLU A 58 -16.04 -24.74 11.10
N ASN A 59 -15.80 -23.61 11.77
CA ASN A 59 -16.84 -22.80 12.40
C ASN A 59 -17.28 -21.63 11.51
N VAL A 60 -16.67 -21.43 10.33
CA VAL A 60 -17.12 -20.41 9.38
C VAL A 60 -18.47 -20.88 8.81
N PRO A 61 -19.58 -20.14 9.05
CA PRO A 61 -20.88 -20.54 8.53
C PRO A 61 -20.87 -20.43 7.00
N ALA A 62 -21.71 -21.22 6.33
CA ALA A 62 -21.94 -21.04 4.90
C ALA A 62 -22.57 -19.66 4.64
N PHE A 63 -22.07 -18.95 3.63
CA PHE A 63 -22.61 -17.67 3.19
C PHE A 63 -22.59 -17.56 1.66
N GLU A 64 -23.50 -16.74 1.13
CA GLU A 64 -23.55 -16.42 -0.29
C GLU A 64 -23.06 -14.98 -0.50
N LEU A 65 -22.15 -14.80 -1.45
CA LEU A 65 -21.67 -13.47 -1.83
C LEU A 65 -22.53 -12.89 -2.95
N PRO A 66 -22.92 -11.61 -2.88
CA PRO A 66 -23.54 -10.94 -4.01
C PRO A 66 -22.62 -10.97 -5.23
N ASP A 67 -23.16 -11.35 -6.39
CA ASP A 67 -22.38 -11.37 -7.63
C ASP A 67 -22.01 -9.93 -8.03
N PRO A 68 -20.71 -9.58 -8.11
CA PRO A 68 -20.30 -8.24 -8.52
C PRO A 68 -20.68 -7.93 -9.98
N LEU A 69 -20.91 -8.94 -10.81
CA LEU A 69 -21.27 -8.85 -12.23
C LEU A 69 -22.78 -8.93 -12.49
N ILE A 70 -23.61 -8.91 -11.45
CA ILE A 70 -25.06 -8.71 -11.57
C ILE A 70 -25.41 -7.33 -11.00
N MET A 71 -26.09 -6.50 -11.78
CA MET A 71 -26.56 -5.18 -11.35
C MET A 71 -27.70 -5.31 -10.33
N VAL A 72 -28.02 -4.22 -9.63
CA VAL A 72 -29.09 -4.24 -8.60
C VAL A 72 -30.46 -4.62 -9.18
N ASP A 73 -30.68 -4.33 -10.46
CA ASP A 73 -31.88 -4.70 -11.21
C ASP A 73 -31.89 -6.16 -11.71
N GLY A 74 -30.85 -6.94 -11.41
CA GLY A 74 -30.71 -8.35 -11.82
C GLY A 74 -30.09 -8.55 -13.20
N ILE A 75 -29.75 -7.49 -13.94
CA ILE A 75 -29.17 -7.61 -15.28
C ILE A 75 -27.66 -7.88 -15.18
N ALA A 76 -27.17 -8.81 -15.99
CA ALA A 76 -25.75 -9.16 -16.05
C ALA A 76 -24.88 -8.08 -16.69
N VAL A 77 -23.68 -7.89 -16.15
CA VAL A 77 -22.62 -7.04 -16.70
C VAL A 77 -21.93 -7.78 -17.84
N THR A 78 -22.27 -7.41 -19.07
CA THR A 78 -21.79 -8.08 -20.29
C THR A 78 -20.43 -7.60 -20.80
N GLY A 79 -19.83 -6.56 -20.19
CA GLY A 79 -18.51 -6.09 -20.60
C GLY A 79 -18.03 -4.82 -19.90
N PRO A 80 -16.82 -4.34 -20.26
CA PRO A 80 -16.15 -3.24 -19.58
C PRO A 80 -16.93 -1.91 -19.62
N GLY A 81 -17.69 -1.66 -20.69
CA GLY A 81 -18.53 -0.46 -20.83
C GLY A 81 -19.65 -0.45 -19.80
N THR A 82 -20.43 -1.54 -19.73
CA THR A 82 -21.49 -1.75 -18.74
C THR A 82 -20.95 -1.67 -17.31
N TRP A 83 -19.78 -2.26 -17.05
CA TRP A 83 -19.11 -2.15 -15.75
C TRP A 83 -18.80 -0.69 -15.39
N LYS A 84 -18.08 0.03 -16.25
CA LYS A 84 -17.60 1.39 -15.95
C LYS A 84 -18.73 2.41 -15.81
N LEU A 85 -19.75 2.29 -16.67
CA LEU A 85 -20.82 3.29 -16.77
C LEU A 85 -22.02 3.01 -15.88
N LYS A 86 -22.27 1.75 -15.48
CA LYS A 86 -23.43 1.36 -14.67
C LYS A 86 -23.04 0.70 -13.35
N ARG A 87 -22.45 -0.50 -13.40
CA ARG A 87 -22.23 -1.31 -12.20
C ARG A 87 -21.26 -0.70 -11.19
N ARG A 88 -20.15 -0.12 -11.65
CA ARG A 88 -19.17 0.53 -10.77
C ARG A 88 -19.80 1.72 -10.01
N PRO A 89 -20.50 2.66 -10.66
CA PRO A 89 -21.28 3.69 -9.97
C PRO A 89 -22.27 3.14 -8.94
N GLU A 90 -23.01 2.08 -9.26
CA GLU A 90 -23.94 1.44 -8.32
C GLU A 90 -23.23 0.93 -7.06
N ILE A 91 -22.14 0.17 -7.22
CA ILE A 91 -21.35 -0.36 -6.09
C ILE A 91 -20.84 0.80 -5.23
N LEU A 92 -20.29 1.85 -5.85
CA LEU A 92 -19.82 3.02 -5.12
C LEU A 92 -20.94 3.68 -4.30
N GLU A 93 -22.16 3.75 -4.84
CA GLU A 93 -23.29 4.30 -4.12
C GLU A 93 -23.76 3.41 -2.96
N LEU A 94 -23.72 2.08 -3.13
CA LEU A 94 -23.99 1.15 -2.04
C LEU A 94 -22.99 1.34 -0.88
N PHE A 95 -21.69 1.44 -1.18
CA PHE A 95 -20.66 1.69 -0.16
C PHE A 95 -20.82 3.06 0.51
N ARG A 96 -21.15 4.11 -0.24
CA ARG A 96 -21.44 5.44 0.33
C ARG A 96 -22.65 5.43 1.26
N LYS A 97 -23.70 4.71 0.89
CA LYS A 97 -24.96 4.70 1.65
C LYS A 97 -24.88 3.85 2.90
N PHE A 98 -24.21 2.69 2.84
CA PHE A 98 -24.31 1.67 3.88
C PHE A 98 -23.02 1.37 4.63
N VAL A 99 -21.85 1.79 4.15
CA VAL A 99 -20.56 1.41 4.74
C VAL A 99 -19.74 2.62 5.20
N TYR A 100 -19.37 3.51 4.28
CA TYR A 100 -18.40 4.58 4.57
C TYR A 100 -19.01 5.97 4.73
N GLY A 101 -20.28 6.15 4.39
CA GLY A 101 -20.92 7.47 4.33
C GLY A 101 -20.59 8.25 3.05
N ARG A 102 -21.26 9.38 2.87
CA ARG A 102 -20.99 10.31 1.76
C ARG A 102 -19.93 11.32 2.17
N THR A 103 -18.93 11.53 1.31
CA THR A 103 -18.00 12.65 1.45
C THR A 103 -18.80 13.96 1.29
N PRO A 104 -18.82 14.84 2.30
CA PRO A 104 -19.75 15.97 2.34
C PRO A 104 -19.37 17.12 1.40
N ILE A 105 -18.12 17.16 0.97
CA ILE A 105 -17.58 18.22 0.11
C ILE A 105 -16.69 17.62 -0.98
N GLU A 106 -16.68 18.29 -2.14
CA GLU A 106 -15.63 18.09 -3.14
C GLU A 106 -14.32 18.74 -2.66
N ARG A 107 -13.29 18.74 -3.51
CA ARG A 107 -12.01 19.39 -3.18
C ARG A 107 -12.26 20.85 -2.74
N PRO A 108 -11.84 21.25 -1.52
CA PRO A 108 -12.01 22.63 -1.06
C PRO A 108 -11.35 23.63 -2.01
N GLU A 109 -12.02 24.74 -2.31
CA GLU A 109 -11.50 25.81 -3.17
C GLU A 109 -10.25 26.46 -2.55
N ASP A 110 -10.25 26.62 -1.22
CA ASP A 110 -9.17 27.24 -0.46
C ASP A 110 -8.02 26.27 -0.11
N LEU A 111 -7.95 25.09 -0.75
CA LEU A 111 -6.89 24.13 -0.50
C LEU A 111 -5.51 24.69 -0.91
N SER A 112 -4.63 24.94 0.06
CA SER A 112 -3.30 25.50 -0.18
C SER A 112 -2.17 24.55 0.20
N PHE A 113 -1.02 24.73 -0.44
CA PHE A 113 0.16 23.88 -0.29
C PHE A 113 1.37 24.76 0.02
N ASP A 114 2.00 24.53 1.16
CA ASP A 114 3.20 25.24 1.61
C ASP A 114 4.36 24.26 1.75
N VAL A 115 5.41 24.43 0.94
CA VAL A 115 6.62 23.61 1.03
C VAL A 115 7.55 24.26 2.05
N PHE A 116 7.52 23.75 3.28
CA PHE A 116 8.26 24.35 4.39
C PHE A 116 9.66 23.77 4.60
N ASP A 117 9.98 22.64 3.96
CA ASP A 117 11.32 22.04 3.97
C ASP A 117 11.64 21.38 2.63
N VAL A 118 12.85 21.63 2.11
CA VAL A 118 13.42 20.96 0.96
C VAL A 118 14.91 20.71 1.20
N ASP A 119 15.29 19.44 1.26
CA ASP A 119 16.69 19.01 1.33
C ASP A 119 17.01 18.20 0.07
N ARG A 120 17.98 18.67 -0.72
CA ARG A 120 18.36 18.02 -1.99
C ARG A 120 19.36 16.88 -1.80
N GLU A 121 19.98 16.79 -0.63
CA GLU A 121 21.01 15.79 -0.32
C GLU A 121 20.57 14.84 0.79
N ALA A 122 19.26 14.74 1.03
CA ALA A 122 18.69 13.84 2.02
C ALA A 122 19.11 12.38 1.76
N LEU A 123 19.18 11.60 2.85
CA LEU A 123 19.61 10.21 2.84
C LEU A 123 21.02 10.02 2.23
N GLY A 124 21.92 10.99 2.44
CA GLY A 124 23.29 10.97 1.93
C GLY A 124 23.34 11.13 0.40
N GLY A 125 22.59 12.07 -0.14
CA GLY A 125 22.55 12.39 -1.58
C GLY A 125 21.67 11.47 -2.43
N LYS A 126 21.04 10.45 -1.82
CA LYS A 126 20.19 9.49 -2.55
C LYS A 126 18.83 10.07 -2.91
N ALA A 127 18.32 11.00 -2.11
CA ALA A 127 16.99 11.55 -2.27
C ALA A 127 16.90 13.06 -2.06
N ILE A 128 15.94 13.68 -2.72
CA ILE A 128 15.42 15.00 -2.37
C ILE A 128 14.27 14.77 -1.40
N ARG A 129 14.40 15.24 -0.15
CA ARG A 129 13.29 15.31 0.81
C ARG A 129 12.51 16.61 0.59
N LYS A 130 11.18 16.51 0.56
CA LYS A 130 10.28 17.66 0.68
C LYS A 130 9.29 17.41 1.79
N GLN A 131 9.01 18.42 2.60
CA GLN A 131 7.91 18.39 3.56
C GLN A 131 6.94 19.51 3.20
N VAL A 132 5.68 19.12 2.99
CA VAL A 132 4.63 19.99 2.45
C VAL A 132 3.47 20.03 3.43
N ARG A 133 3.08 21.21 3.89
CA ARG A 133 1.85 21.42 4.63
C ARG A 133 0.71 21.66 3.66
N VAL A 134 -0.37 20.90 3.81
CA VAL A 134 -1.62 21.05 3.08
C VAL A 134 -2.66 21.60 4.02
N SER A 135 -3.12 22.83 3.79
CA SER A 135 -4.16 23.47 4.60
C SER A 135 -5.51 23.33 3.91
N PHE A 136 -6.50 22.75 4.59
CA PHE A 136 -7.80 22.42 4.00
C PHE A 136 -8.74 23.62 3.82
N THR A 137 -8.47 24.72 4.52
CA THR A 137 -9.31 25.94 4.54
C THR A 137 -8.57 27.20 4.13
N GLY A 138 -7.34 27.07 3.60
CA GLY A 138 -6.46 28.20 3.27
C GLY A 138 -5.93 28.99 4.47
N LYS A 139 -6.48 28.77 5.67
CA LYS A 139 -6.09 29.43 6.91
C LYS A 139 -4.90 28.71 7.55
N LYS A 140 -3.91 29.47 8.02
CA LYS A 140 -2.68 28.95 8.66
C LYS A 140 -2.96 28.16 9.95
N GLU A 141 -3.95 28.60 10.72
CA GLU A 141 -4.41 27.99 11.98
C GLU A 141 -5.52 26.95 11.75
N GLY A 142 -5.86 26.67 10.49
CA GLY A 142 -6.95 25.75 10.15
C GLY A 142 -6.52 24.27 10.14
N PRO A 143 -7.49 23.35 9.96
CA PRO A 143 -7.19 21.94 9.73
C PRO A 143 -6.19 21.77 8.58
N SER A 144 -5.12 21.03 8.85
CA SER A 144 -4.05 20.78 7.90
C SER A 144 -3.45 19.38 8.08
N MET A 145 -2.70 18.94 7.09
CA MET A 145 -1.88 17.73 7.16
C MET A 145 -0.50 18.01 6.57
N ASP A 146 0.50 17.25 7.00
CA ASP A 146 1.84 17.33 6.46
C ASP A 146 2.16 16.09 5.64
N ILE A 147 2.62 16.30 4.40
CA ILE A 147 3.07 15.25 3.50
C ILE A 147 4.60 15.26 3.48
N LEU A 148 5.20 14.10 3.77
CA LEU A 148 6.63 13.85 3.58
C LEU A 148 6.84 13.14 2.25
N ILE A 149 7.73 13.68 1.42
CA ILE A 149 8.02 13.18 0.07
C ILE A 149 9.53 12.96 -0.05
N TYR A 150 9.93 11.77 -0.49
CA TYR A 150 11.28 11.48 -0.97
C TYR A 150 11.25 11.23 -2.48
N LEU A 151 12.11 11.94 -3.21
CA LEU A 151 12.29 11.76 -4.65
C LEU A 151 13.73 11.30 -4.92
N PRO A 152 13.99 10.34 -5.83
CA PRO A 152 15.34 9.96 -6.18
C PRO A 152 16.12 11.13 -6.80
N ASN A 153 17.25 11.51 -6.21
CA ASN A 153 17.98 12.74 -6.58
C ASN A 153 18.61 12.68 -7.98
N HIS A 154 18.96 11.49 -8.47
CA HIS A 154 19.59 11.31 -9.78
C HIS A 154 18.65 11.50 -10.98
N VAL A 155 17.33 11.56 -10.75
CA VAL A 155 16.32 11.62 -11.83
C VAL A 155 15.84 13.05 -12.04
N LYS A 156 16.00 13.57 -13.26
CA LYS A 156 15.58 14.93 -13.64
C LYS A 156 14.18 15.01 -14.27
N LYS A 157 13.55 13.86 -14.52
CA LYS A 157 12.20 13.76 -15.10
C LYS A 157 11.19 13.40 -14.01
N PRO A 158 9.88 13.63 -14.23
CA PRO A 158 8.86 13.14 -13.32
C PRO A 158 9.01 11.64 -13.05
N VAL A 159 8.84 11.25 -11.79
CA VAL A 159 8.91 9.85 -11.33
C VAL A 159 7.57 9.40 -10.77
N PRO A 160 7.23 8.11 -10.86
CA PRO A 160 6.08 7.55 -10.13
C PRO A 160 6.24 7.78 -8.61
N LEU A 161 5.10 7.94 -7.92
CA LEU A 161 5.05 8.09 -6.48
C LEU A 161 4.22 6.95 -5.85
N PHE A 162 4.73 6.41 -4.76
CA PHE A 162 3.94 5.60 -3.83
C PHE A 162 3.41 6.52 -2.73
N LEU A 163 2.10 6.42 -2.46
CA LEU A 163 1.43 7.21 -1.43
C LEU A 163 0.83 6.26 -0.40
N GLY A 164 1.08 6.54 0.88
CA GLY A 164 0.52 5.78 1.99
C GLY A 164 0.33 6.66 3.22
N LEU A 165 -0.69 6.33 4.01
CA LEU A 165 -0.88 6.91 5.34
C LEU A 165 -0.01 6.15 6.35
N ASN A 166 0.42 6.84 7.41
CA ASN A 166 1.13 6.22 8.52
C ASN A 166 0.37 6.46 9.84
N PHE A 167 0.65 5.63 10.84
CA PHE A 167 -0.09 5.63 12.11
C PHE A 167 0.50 6.55 13.18
N GLN A 168 1.81 6.80 13.14
CA GLN A 168 2.54 7.41 14.27
C GLN A 168 3.22 8.74 13.90
N GLY A 169 2.88 9.30 12.74
CA GLY A 169 3.48 10.54 12.22
C GLY A 169 4.64 10.27 11.27
N ASN A 170 4.92 11.26 10.41
CA ASN A 170 5.90 11.15 9.33
C ASN A 170 7.31 10.82 9.85
N GLN A 171 7.68 11.28 11.03
CA GLN A 171 8.97 10.99 11.66
C GLN A 171 9.23 9.51 11.92
N THR A 172 8.20 8.66 11.89
CA THR A 172 8.35 7.21 12.16
C THR A 172 8.61 6.37 10.92
N ILE A 173 8.44 6.95 9.72
CA ILE A 173 8.58 6.19 8.47
C ILE A 173 10.04 5.96 8.06
N HIS A 174 10.96 6.76 8.62
CA HIS A 174 12.39 6.65 8.38
C HIS A 174 13.16 7.31 9.52
N SER A 175 14.37 6.81 9.84
CA SER A 175 15.25 7.38 10.86
C SER A 175 15.94 8.69 10.44
N ASP A 176 15.41 9.42 9.46
CA ASP A 176 15.99 10.70 9.04
C ASP A 176 15.67 11.75 10.11
N PRO A 177 16.68 12.28 10.84
CA PRO A 177 16.45 13.17 11.97
C PRO A 177 15.89 14.53 11.55
N ALA A 178 15.95 14.88 10.26
CA ALA A 178 15.46 16.16 9.74
C ALA A 178 13.98 16.09 9.30
N ILE A 179 13.32 14.93 9.43
CA ILE A 179 11.86 14.87 9.35
C ILE A 179 11.28 15.64 10.52
N ARG A 180 10.34 16.55 10.26
CA ARG A 180 9.68 17.32 11.32
C ARG A 180 8.91 16.36 12.24
N ILE A 181 9.17 16.49 13.54
CA ILE A 181 8.37 15.84 14.57
C ILE A 181 7.01 16.52 14.62
N THR A 182 5.94 15.75 14.41
CA THR A 182 4.58 16.25 14.61
C THR A 182 4.39 16.64 16.07
N THR A 183 4.05 17.89 16.32
CA THR A 183 3.61 18.35 17.64
C THR A 183 2.15 17.96 17.84
N SER A 184 1.85 17.21 18.89
CA SER A 184 0.45 17.00 19.30
C SER A 184 -0.14 18.35 19.73
N LEU A 185 -1.36 18.64 19.27
CA LEU A 185 -2.18 19.75 19.78
C LEU A 185 -2.72 19.44 21.18
#